data_AF-G0UXV0-F1
#
_entry.id   AF-G0UXV0-F1
#
_cell.length_a   1.000
_cell.length_b   1.000
_cell.length_c   1.000
_cell.angle_alpha   90.00
_cell.angle_beta   90.00
_cell.angle_gamma   90.00
#
_symmetry.space_group_name_H-M   'P 1'
#
loop_
_entity.id
_entity.type
_entity.pdbx_description
1 polymer ?
#
loop_
_entity_poly.entity_id
_entity_poly.type
_entity_poly.pdbx_seq_one_letter_code
_entity_poly.pdbx_strand_id
1 'polypeptide(L)'
;MSLEALEDENKLLRAKLEVLSEELKRRNTECSNLRDELLILREVKREYDSQCDLITELKAELEHARECRASLESKVKAMTHTKQDDEHRAHMALVRAGLSGDEKARTGAVLPLPKWKEHPPPAGSIMGASGGLPVVCKSSDISSLGFAPVERPSDFLNSIGSQFQVTPCVTQRQNCGDEEEVCRLMAMAREEAMMDIKYAEVSDSEERDLIERFEALRRWKPR
;
A
#
# COMPACT_ATOMS: atom_id res chain seq x y z
N MET A 1 -41.41 -58.79 55.67
CA MET A 1 -40.69 -58.73 54.38
C MET A 1 -40.39 -60.16 53.98
N SER A 2 -40.91 -60.63 52.85
CA SER A 2 -40.58 -61.96 52.34
C SER A 2 -39.18 -61.97 51.74
N LEU A 3 -38.55 -63.14 51.70
CA LEU A 3 -37.23 -63.34 51.09
C LEU A 3 -37.24 -62.90 49.61
N GLU A 4 -38.31 -63.21 48.88
CA GLU A 4 -38.52 -62.82 47.48
C GLU A 4 -38.54 -61.30 47.28
N ALA A 5 -39.18 -60.54 48.17
CA ALA A 5 -39.21 -59.08 48.08
C ALA A 5 -37.81 -58.46 48.22
N LEU A 6 -36.97 -59.05 49.09
CA LEU A 6 -35.58 -58.64 49.25
C LEU A 6 -34.73 -58.99 48.02
N GLU A 7 -34.97 -60.15 47.39
CA GLU A 7 -34.25 -60.56 46.18
C GLU A 7 -34.57 -59.63 44.99
N ASP A 8 -35.83 -59.27 44.81
CA ASP A 8 -36.24 -58.36 43.74
C ASP A 8 -35.75 -56.93 43.95
N GLU A 9 -35.75 -56.46 45.21
CA GLU A 9 -35.11 -55.19 45.56
C GLU A 9 -33.60 -55.21 45.26
N ASN A 10 -32.90 -56.31 45.58
CA ASN A 10 -31.48 -56.45 45.27
C ASN A 10 -31.20 -56.43 43.76
N LYS A 11 -32.02 -57.13 42.96
CA LYS A 11 -31.92 -57.11 41.49
C LYS A 11 -32.11 -55.69 40.95
N LEU A 12 -33.12 -54.97 41.44
CA LEU A 12 -33.38 -53.59 41.05
C LEU A 12 -32.22 -52.67 41.40
N LEU A 13 -31.65 -52.81 42.61
CA LEU A 13 -30.49 -52.02 43.04
C LEU A 13 -29.26 -52.30 42.18
N ARG A 14 -29.00 -53.56 41.81
CA ARG A 14 -27.89 -53.90 40.90
C ARG A 14 -28.08 -53.27 39.53
N ALA A 15 -29.28 -53.33 38.95
CA ALA A 15 -29.57 -52.69 37.68
C ALA A 15 -29.39 -51.16 37.74
N LYS A 16 -29.84 -50.51 38.82
CA LYS A 16 -29.62 -49.07 39.04
C LYS A 16 -28.13 -48.72 39.16
N LEU A 17 -27.37 -49.53 39.91
CA LEU A 17 -25.93 -49.33 40.05
C LEU A 17 -25.20 -49.49 38.72
N GLU A 18 -25.61 -50.43 37.89
CA GLU A 18 -25.05 -50.63 36.56
C GLU A 18 -25.29 -49.42 35.65
N VAL A 19 -26.54 -48.94 35.57
CA VAL A 19 -26.89 -47.73 34.79
C VAL A 19 -26.09 -46.51 35.28
N LEU A 20 -26.02 -46.29 36.60
CA LEU A 20 -25.26 -45.19 37.17
C LEU A 20 -23.75 -45.33 36.90
N SER A 21 -23.21 -46.56 36.90
CA SER A 21 -21.81 -46.80 36.56
C SER A 21 -21.50 -46.45 35.11
N GLU A 22 -22.37 -46.84 34.18
CA GLU A 22 -22.23 -46.50 32.77
C GLU A 22 -22.36 -45.01 32.52
N GLU A 23 -23.32 -44.34 33.17
CA GLU A 23 -23.50 -42.90 33.05
C GLU A 23 -22.29 -42.15 33.61
N LEU A 24 -21.75 -42.58 34.75
CA LEU A 24 -20.55 -41.97 35.33
C LEU A 24 -19.33 -42.15 34.42
N LYS A 25 -19.17 -43.32 33.79
CA LYS A 25 -18.12 -43.54 32.78
C LYS A 25 -18.29 -42.59 31.59
N ARG A 26 -19.50 -42.47 31.05
CA ARG A 26 -19.81 -41.56 29.92
C ARG A 26 -19.49 -40.11 30.28
N ARG A 27 -19.98 -39.63 31.42
CA ARG A 27 -19.70 -38.27 31.90
C ARG A 27 -18.21 -38.03 32.13
N ASN A 28 -17.47 -39.02 32.62
CA ASN A 28 -16.04 -38.88 32.83
C ASN A 28 -15.28 -38.77 31.49
N THR A 29 -15.71 -39.51 30.47
CA THR A 29 -15.15 -39.37 29.11
C THR A 29 -15.47 -37.99 28.51
N GLU A 30 -16.70 -37.49 28.66
CA GLU A 30 -17.06 -36.13 28.23
C GLU A 30 -16.21 -35.07 28.94
N CYS A 31 -16.01 -35.20 30.25
CA CYS A 31 -15.14 -34.30 31.01
C CYS A 31 -13.68 -34.36 30.55
N SER A 32 -13.19 -35.53 30.11
CA SER A 32 -11.85 -35.64 29.52
C SER A 32 -11.78 -34.89 28.19
N ASN A 33 -12.73 -35.14 27.30
CA ASN A 33 -12.78 -34.48 25.99
C ASN A 33 -12.86 -32.95 26.12
N LEU A 34 -13.69 -32.44 27.03
CA LEU A 34 -13.80 -31.02 27.29
C LEU A 34 -12.49 -30.41 27.83
N ARG A 35 -11.70 -31.16 28.61
CA ARG A 35 -10.39 -30.70 29.07
C ARG A 35 -9.40 -30.60 27.91
N ASP A 36 -9.44 -31.57 27.00
CA ASP A 36 -8.58 -31.60 25.81
C ASP A 36 -8.95 -30.46 24.85
N GLU A 37 -10.23 -30.23 24.61
CA GLU A 37 -10.73 -29.09 23.83
C GLU A 37 -10.31 -27.74 24.46
N LEU A 38 -10.40 -27.62 25.78
CA LEU A 38 -9.94 -26.42 26.49
C LEU A 38 -8.43 -26.20 26.35
N LEU A 39 -7.62 -27.25 26.26
CA LEU A 39 -6.18 -27.11 26.02
C LEU A 39 -5.92 -26.55 24.62
N ILE A 40 -6.57 -27.09 23.61
CA ILE A 40 -6.47 -26.61 22.22
C ILE A 40 -6.91 -25.13 22.14
N LEU A 41 -8.05 -24.79 22.74
CA LEU A 41 -8.55 -23.41 22.74
C LEU A 41 -7.59 -22.42 23.43
N ARG A 42 -6.87 -22.85 24.47
CA ARG A 42 -5.85 -21.99 25.10
C ARG A 42 -4.67 -21.71 24.17
N GLU A 43 -4.25 -22.70 23.39
CA GLU A 43 -3.17 -22.53 22.42
C GLU A 43 -3.58 -21.56 21.31
N VAL A 44 -4.77 -21.76 20.73
CA VAL A 44 -5.33 -20.84 19.73
C VAL A 44 -5.45 -19.42 20.28
N LYS A 45 -5.93 -19.27 21.52
CA LYS A 45 -6.01 -17.96 22.16
C LYS A 45 -4.64 -17.29 22.28
N ARG A 46 -3.62 -18.04 22.72
CA ARG A 46 -2.24 -17.53 22.84
C ARG A 46 -1.71 -17.06 21.48
N GLU A 47 -1.98 -17.81 20.42
CA GLU A 47 -1.59 -17.42 19.06
C GLU A 47 -2.32 -16.17 18.59
N TYR A 48 -3.63 -16.10 18.80
CA TYR A 48 -4.44 -14.92 18.51
C TYR A 48 -3.91 -13.68 19.23
N ASP A 49 -3.63 -13.79 20.53
CA ASP A 49 -3.08 -12.69 21.34
C ASP A 49 -1.72 -12.24 20.76
N SER A 50 -0.83 -13.19 20.41
CA SER A 50 0.47 -12.86 19.80
C SER A 50 0.35 -12.19 18.43
N GLN A 51 -0.64 -12.56 17.62
CA GLN A 51 -0.92 -11.92 16.34
C GLN A 51 -1.45 -10.50 16.52
N CYS A 52 -2.27 -10.26 17.56
CA CYS A 52 -2.75 -8.93 17.89
C CYS A 52 -1.61 -7.99 18.31
N ASP A 53 -0.67 -8.50 19.11
CA ASP A 53 0.53 -7.77 19.50
C ASP A 53 1.37 -7.40 18.27
N LEU A 54 1.65 -8.37 17.39
CA LEU A 54 2.39 -8.13 16.14
C LEU A 54 1.71 -7.10 15.23
N ILE A 55 0.39 -7.19 15.06
CA ILE A 55 -0.37 -6.21 14.25
C ILE A 55 -0.23 -4.81 14.86
N THR A 56 -0.21 -4.69 16.19
CA THR A 56 -0.06 -3.41 16.88
C THR A 56 1.34 -2.83 16.63
N GLU A 57 2.38 -3.65 16.71
CA GLU A 57 3.76 -3.26 16.38
C GLU A 57 3.88 -2.80 14.92
N LEU A 58 3.37 -3.59 13.96
CA LEU A 58 3.41 -3.24 12.54
C LEU A 58 2.65 -1.95 12.22
N LYS A 59 1.53 -1.69 12.91
CA LYS A 59 0.81 -0.42 12.79
C LYS A 59 1.66 0.75 13.27
N ALA A 60 2.35 0.61 14.41
CA ALA A 60 3.24 1.65 14.92
C ALA A 60 4.41 1.91 13.96
N GLU A 61 5.00 0.87 13.36
CA GLU A 61 6.06 1.01 12.35
C GLU A 61 5.56 1.73 11.09
N LEU A 62 4.35 1.42 10.63
CA LEU A 62 3.74 2.09 9.48
C LEU A 62 3.48 3.57 9.75
N GLU A 63 2.97 3.92 10.93
CA GLU A 63 2.78 5.32 11.31
C GLU A 63 4.11 6.06 11.38
N HIS A 64 5.14 5.46 12.00
CA HIS A 64 6.47 6.06 12.02
C HIS A 64 7.03 6.28 10.60
N ALA A 65 6.90 5.29 9.72
CA ALA A 65 7.33 5.42 8.33
C ALA A 65 6.56 6.54 7.58
N ARG A 66 5.26 6.70 7.83
CA ARG A 66 4.44 7.77 7.28
C ARG A 66 4.91 9.15 7.76
N GLU A 67 5.21 9.29 9.05
CA GLU A 67 5.77 10.51 9.63
C GLU A 67 7.14 10.86 9.04
N CYS A 68 8.04 9.87 8.95
CA CYS A 68 9.35 10.05 8.32
C CYS A 68 9.21 10.51 6.87
N ARG A 69 8.31 9.89 6.10
CA ARG A 69 8.02 10.28 4.71
C ARG A 69 7.50 11.72 4.63
N ALA A 70 6.53 12.09 5.46
CA ALA A 70 5.98 13.44 5.48
C ALA A 70 7.04 14.50 5.84
N SER A 71 7.92 14.18 6.79
CA SER A 71 9.05 15.03 7.16
C SER A 71 10.05 15.22 6.01
N LEU A 72 10.42 14.14 5.33
CA LEU A 72 11.31 14.20 4.17
C LEU A 72 10.67 14.97 3.01
N GLU A 73 9.38 14.76 2.76
CA GLU A 73 8.65 15.48 1.72
C GLU A 73 8.60 16.99 2.00
N SER A 74 8.35 17.38 3.25
CA SER A 74 8.40 18.79 3.68
C SER A 74 9.80 19.41 3.47
N LYS A 75 10.86 18.68 3.83
CA LYS A 75 12.25 19.11 3.59
C LYS A 75 12.55 19.28 2.09
N VAL A 76 12.11 18.35 1.25
CA VAL A 76 12.28 18.45 -0.21
C VAL A 76 11.55 19.67 -0.76
N LYS A 77 10.30 19.89 -0.35
CA LYS A 77 9.52 21.07 -0.77
C LYS A 77 10.20 22.38 -0.35
N ALA A 78 10.69 22.46 0.89
CA ALA A 78 11.44 23.63 1.36
C ALA A 78 12.70 23.88 0.53
N MET A 79 13.49 22.84 0.24
CA MET A 79 14.69 22.94 -0.60
C MET A 79 14.37 23.34 -2.05
N THR A 80 13.23 22.91 -2.60
CA THR A 80 12.82 23.34 -3.94
C THR A 80 12.39 24.80 -3.94
N HIS A 81 11.67 25.28 -2.92
CA HIS A 81 11.25 26.66 -2.80
C HIS A 81 12.46 27.60 -2.62
N THR A 82 13.43 27.24 -1.76
CA THR A 82 14.64 28.06 -1.57
C THR A 82 15.45 28.16 -2.85
N LYS A 83 15.58 27.05 -3.60
CA LYS A 83 16.24 27.05 -4.91
C LYS A 83 15.53 27.98 -5.91
N GLN A 84 14.20 27.92 -5.98
CA GLN A 84 13.40 28.80 -6.84
C GLN A 84 13.55 30.28 -6.43
N ASP A 85 13.57 30.57 -5.13
CA ASP A 85 13.79 31.92 -4.62
C ASP A 85 15.18 32.45 -4.97
N ASP A 86 16.22 31.61 -4.87
CA ASP A 86 17.60 31.95 -5.26
C ASP A 86 17.71 32.25 -6.76
N GLU A 87 17.10 31.41 -7.60
CA GLU A 87 17.04 31.60 -9.05
C GLU A 87 16.30 32.91 -9.40
N HIS A 88 15.15 33.17 -8.75
CA HIS A 88 14.41 34.40 -8.92
C HIS A 88 15.21 35.64 -8.45
N ARG A 89 15.89 35.55 -7.28
CA ARG A 89 16.76 36.62 -6.77
C ARG A 89 17.90 36.93 -7.75
N ALA A 90 18.55 35.89 -8.29
CA ALA A 90 19.63 36.04 -9.27
C ALA A 90 19.13 36.68 -10.57
N HIS A 91 17.98 36.24 -11.09
CA HIS A 91 17.35 36.83 -12.26
C HIS A 91 17.02 38.31 -12.06
N MET A 92 16.40 38.66 -10.92
CA MET A 92 16.06 40.06 -10.60
C MET A 92 17.30 40.95 -10.38
N ALA A 93 18.42 40.39 -9.94
CA ALA A 93 19.69 41.11 -9.86
C ALA A 93 20.23 41.45 -11.27
N LEU A 94 20.17 40.50 -12.21
CA LEU A 94 20.55 40.72 -13.61
C LEU A 94 19.67 41.78 -14.28
N VAL A 95 18.35 41.69 -14.12
CA VAL A 95 17.40 42.68 -14.68
C VAL A 95 17.68 44.07 -14.12
N ARG A 96 17.87 44.20 -12.80
CA ARG A 96 18.19 45.49 -12.17
C ARG A 96 19.52 46.08 -12.65
N ALA A 97 20.55 45.25 -12.83
CA ALA A 97 21.83 45.67 -13.40
C ALA A 97 21.68 46.15 -14.86
N GLY A 98 20.84 45.49 -15.67
CA GLY A 98 20.52 45.91 -17.03
C GLY A 98 19.72 47.20 -17.11
N LEU A 99 18.85 47.49 -16.13
CA LEU A 99 18.05 48.72 -16.07
C LEU A 99 18.79 49.90 -15.41
N SER A 100 19.81 49.62 -14.58
CA SER A 100 20.69 50.62 -13.98
C SER A 100 21.91 50.95 -14.86
N GLY A 101 22.01 50.30 -16.03
CA GLY A 101 22.98 50.60 -17.06
C GLY A 101 22.52 51.79 -17.89
N ASP A 102 23.30 52.88 -17.81
CA ASP A 102 23.26 54.06 -18.66
C ASP A 102 22.85 53.76 -20.11
N GLU A 103 21.90 54.54 -20.63
CA GLU A 103 21.69 54.68 -22.08
C GLU A 103 22.92 55.33 -22.73
N LYS A 104 24.00 54.58 -22.90
CA LYS A 104 25.14 54.96 -23.75
C LYS A 104 26.08 53.80 -24.02
N ALA A 105 25.67 52.91 -24.92
CA ALA A 105 26.55 52.27 -25.91
C ALA A 105 25.77 51.27 -26.78
N ARG A 106 24.95 51.79 -27.71
CA ARG A 106 24.76 51.09 -28.99
C ARG A 106 26.07 51.18 -29.77
N THR A 107 27.06 50.35 -29.45
CA THR A 107 28.21 50.08 -30.33
C THR A 107 28.93 48.82 -29.87
N GLY A 108 28.85 47.78 -30.70
CA GLY A 108 29.91 46.78 -30.91
C GLY A 108 30.52 46.14 -29.67
N ALA A 109 29.88 45.10 -29.15
CA ALA A 109 30.59 44.03 -28.46
C ALA A 109 30.26 42.71 -29.17
N VAL A 110 30.99 42.49 -30.28
CA VAL A 110 31.14 41.15 -30.84
C VAL A 110 31.77 40.31 -29.73
N LEU A 111 30.99 39.40 -29.14
CA LEU A 111 31.50 38.37 -28.24
C LEU A 111 32.63 37.62 -28.98
N PRO A 112 33.80 37.38 -28.38
CA PRO A 112 34.82 36.55 -29.01
C PRO A 112 34.24 35.15 -29.17
N LEU A 113 34.04 34.75 -30.42
CA LEU A 113 33.78 33.36 -30.79
C LEU A 113 34.92 32.51 -30.18
N PRO A 114 34.64 31.45 -29.39
CA PRO A 114 35.70 30.57 -28.96
C PRO A 114 36.31 29.96 -30.22
N LYS A 115 37.63 29.92 -30.34
CA LYS A 115 38.29 29.15 -31.39
C LYS A 115 38.04 27.66 -31.11
N TRP A 116 37.00 27.11 -31.72
CA TRP A 116 36.83 25.66 -31.77
C TRP A 116 37.89 25.14 -32.74
N LYS A 117 38.86 24.40 -32.21
CA LYS A 117 39.76 23.57 -33.01
C LYS A 117 38.92 22.71 -33.94
N GLU A 118 39.32 22.70 -35.20
CA GLU A 118 38.81 21.84 -36.25
C GLU A 118 38.84 20.38 -35.78
N HIS A 119 37.66 19.86 -35.46
CA HIS A 119 37.40 18.42 -35.48
C HIS A 119 36.30 18.17 -36.52
N PRO A 120 36.42 17.11 -37.33
CA PRO A 120 35.46 16.83 -38.39
C PRO A 120 34.06 16.60 -37.77
N PRO A 121 32.98 17.01 -38.46
CA PRO A 121 31.65 17.03 -37.86
C PRO A 121 31.17 15.59 -37.62
N PRO A 122 30.75 15.23 -36.39
CA PRO A 122 30.00 14.00 -36.20
C PRO A 122 28.59 14.18 -36.78
N ALA A 123 28.10 13.14 -37.43
CA ALA A 123 26.79 13.11 -38.08
C ALA A 123 25.68 13.57 -37.11
N GLY A 124 25.07 14.73 -37.41
CA GLY A 124 23.97 15.30 -36.63
C GLY A 124 23.20 16.30 -37.48
N SER A 125 21.87 16.16 -37.50
CA SER A 125 20.98 16.99 -38.32
C SER A 125 20.85 18.41 -37.74
N ILE A 126 21.12 19.42 -38.56
CA ILE A 126 20.96 20.83 -38.23
C ILE A 126 19.53 21.25 -38.59
N MET A 127 18.74 21.69 -37.62
CA MET A 127 17.41 22.25 -37.86
C MET A 127 17.51 23.78 -37.89
N GLY A 128 17.15 24.40 -39.02
CA GLY A 128 17.20 25.86 -39.17
C GLY A 128 16.00 26.52 -38.49
N ALA A 129 16.24 27.38 -37.50
CA ALA A 129 15.20 28.24 -36.91
C ALA A 129 15.14 29.58 -37.67
N SER A 130 13.96 30.03 -38.05
CA SER A 130 13.73 31.23 -38.90
C SER A 130 13.93 32.57 -38.17
N GLY A 131 14.92 32.67 -37.27
CA GLY A 131 15.20 33.92 -36.55
C GLY A 131 16.25 33.86 -35.45
N GLY A 132 17.05 32.80 -35.33
CA GLY A 132 18.08 32.67 -34.29
C GLY A 132 19.17 31.65 -34.64
N LEU A 133 20.27 31.65 -33.85
CA LEU A 133 21.44 30.77 -34.05
C LEU A 133 21.04 29.29 -34.20
N PRO A 134 21.68 28.54 -35.13
CA PRO A 134 21.35 27.13 -35.36
C PRO A 134 21.68 26.30 -34.12
N VAL A 135 20.70 25.53 -33.64
CA VAL A 135 20.87 24.61 -32.52
C VAL A 135 21.38 23.28 -33.05
N VAL A 136 22.57 22.87 -32.58
CA VAL A 136 23.09 21.53 -32.84
C VAL A 136 22.44 20.56 -31.86
N CYS A 137 21.43 19.82 -32.34
CA CYS A 137 20.80 18.75 -31.58
C CYS A 137 21.77 17.56 -31.48
N LYS A 138 22.52 17.49 -30.38
CA LYS A 138 23.28 16.29 -30.04
C LYS A 138 22.30 15.25 -29.51
N SER A 139 21.79 14.38 -30.39
CA SER A 139 21.24 13.10 -29.96
C SER A 139 22.40 12.20 -29.55
N SER A 140 22.98 12.46 -28.38
CA SER A 140 24.01 11.61 -27.81
C SER A 140 23.37 10.30 -27.35
N ASP A 141 24.08 9.22 -27.62
CA ASP A 141 23.81 7.85 -27.21
C ASP A 141 23.51 7.76 -25.71
N ILE A 142 22.23 7.67 -25.34
CA ILE A 142 21.84 7.04 -24.07
C ILE A 142 21.96 5.52 -24.30
N SER A 143 23.20 5.07 -24.52
CA SER A 143 23.50 3.66 -24.68
C SER A 143 23.64 3.03 -23.29
N SER A 144 22.61 2.24 -22.96
CA SER A 144 22.81 0.81 -22.73
C SER A 144 23.66 0.37 -21.52
N LEU A 145 23.45 0.96 -20.33
CA LEU A 145 23.88 0.34 -19.06
C LEU A 145 22.80 0.47 -17.97
N GLY A 146 21.59 0.00 -18.23
CA GLY A 146 20.51 0.01 -17.22
C GLY A 146 19.43 -1.05 -17.35
N PHE A 147 19.40 -1.83 -18.43
CA PHE A 147 18.46 -2.94 -18.60
C PHE A 147 19.22 -4.19 -19.03
N ALA A 148 20.11 -4.68 -18.17
CA ALA A 148 20.33 -6.12 -18.17
C ALA A 148 18.98 -6.78 -17.87
N PRO A 149 18.58 -7.88 -18.55
CA PRO A 149 17.40 -8.61 -18.16
C PRO A 149 17.62 -9.07 -16.72
N VAL A 150 16.92 -8.43 -15.78
CA VAL A 150 16.87 -8.89 -14.40
C VAL A 150 16.06 -10.18 -14.45
N GLU A 151 16.73 -11.32 -14.29
CA GLU A 151 16.04 -12.54 -13.90
C GLU A 151 15.36 -12.26 -12.56
N ARG A 152 14.04 -12.05 -12.58
CA ARG A 152 13.25 -11.99 -11.35
C ARG A 152 13.42 -13.33 -10.62
N PRO A 153 13.65 -13.33 -9.31
CA PRO A 153 13.56 -14.55 -8.52
C PRO A 153 12.21 -15.21 -8.80
N SER A 154 12.22 -16.51 -9.02
CA SER A 154 11.02 -17.31 -9.21
C SER A 154 10.12 -17.18 -7.98
N ASP A 155 9.05 -16.41 -8.09
CA ASP A 155 8.02 -16.31 -7.05
C ASP A 155 7.44 -17.72 -6.79
N PHE A 156 7.37 -18.10 -5.52
CA PHE A 156 6.95 -19.41 -5.01
C PHE A 156 5.48 -19.78 -5.34
N LEU A 157 4.77 -18.96 -6.12
CA LEU A 157 3.38 -19.18 -6.53
C LEU A 157 3.22 -19.57 -8.01
N ASN A 158 4.29 -19.58 -8.80
CA ASN A 158 4.23 -19.92 -10.23
C ASN A 158 4.58 -21.38 -10.57
N SER A 159 4.79 -22.23 -9.57
CA SER A 159 5.08 -23.65 -9.80
C SER A 159 3.94 -24.49 -9.25
N ILE A 160 2.81 -24.53 -9.98
CA ILE A 160 1.93 -25.69 -10.19
C ILE A 160 0.84 -25.26 -11.17
N GLY A 161 0.96 -25.75 -12.41
CA GLY A 161 -0.18 -26.02 -13.30
C GLY A 161 -0.96 -24.83 -13.86
N SER A 162 -0.41 -24.14 -14.86
CA SER A 162 -1.24 -23.30 -15.75
C SER A 162 -0.62 -23.24 -17.14
N GLN A 163 -1.03 -24.19 -17.98
CA GLN A 163 -0.92 -24.06 -19.44
C GLN A 163 -1.87 -22.95 -19.89
N PHE A 164 -1.43 -21.70 -19.88
CA PHE A 164 -2.03 -20.67 -20.72
C PHE A 164 -0.95 -20.16 -21.65
N GLN A 165 -1.06 -20.56 -22.92
CA GLN A 165 -0.39 -19.91 -24.03
C GLN A 165 -0.83 -18.43 -24.03
N VAL A 166 0.04 -17.55 -23.57
CA VAL A 166 -0.07 -16.13 -23.88
C VAL A 166 0.97 -15.83 -24.94
N THR A 167 0.49 -15.75 -26.17
CA THR A 167 1.17 -15.21 -27.34
C THR A 167 1.84 -13.87 -26.98
N PRO A 168 3.11 -13.62 -27.35
CA PRO A 168 3.73 -12.32 -27.13
C PRO A 168 3.11 -11.32 -28.10
N CYS A 169 2.26 -10.42 -27.59
CA CYS A 169 1.81 -9.27 -28.36
C CYS A 169 3.00 -8.32 -28.53
N VAL A 170 3.59 -8.39 -29.72
CA VAL A 170 4.57 -7.44 -30.21
C VAL A 170 3.94 -6.04 -30.18
N THR A 171 4.68 -5.13 -29.57
CA THR A 171 4.52 -3.68 -29.55
C THR A 171 3.94 -3.14 -30.86
N GLN A 172 2.65 -2.84 -30.87
CA GLN A 172 2.03 -1.96 -31.86
C GLN A 172 1.84 -0.58 -31.20
N ARG A 173 2.79 0.32 -31.46
CA ARG A 173 2.59 1.76 -31.29
C ARG A 173 1.30 2.14 -32.01
N GLN A 174 0.29 2.53 -31.25
CA GLN A 174 -0.90 3.18 -31.76
C GLN A 174 -1.05 4.50 -31.00
N ASN A 175 -0.82 5.60 -31.70
CA ASN A 175 -1.19 6.95 -31.27
C ASN A 175 -2.72 7.02 -31.20
N CYS A 176 -3.31 6.50 -30.12
CA CYS A 176 -4.73 6.60 -29.85
C CYS A 176 -4.95 6.70 -28.34
N GLY A 177 -5.33 7.90 -27.88
CA GLY A 177 -6.18 8.03 -26.70
C GLY A 177 -5.50 8.39 -25.38
N ASP A 178 -4.61 9.38 -25.33
CA ASP A 178 -4.26 10.03 -24.04
C ASP A 178 -5.55 10.46 -23.30
N GLU A 179 -6.57 10.92 -24.04
CA GLU A 179 -7.89 11.23 -23.49
C GLU A 179 -8.67 9.99 -22.99
N GLU A 180 -8.56 8.83 -23.65
CA GLU A 180 -9.20 7.59 -23.17
C GLU A 180 -8.53 7.05 -21.91
N GLU A 181 -7.21 7.18 -21.80
CA GLU A 181 -6.47 6.85 -20.59
C GLU A 181 -6.85 7.78 -19.43
N VAL A 182 -6.98 9.09 -19.69
CA VAL A 182 -7.47 10.06 -18.70
C VAL A 182 -8.92 9.77 -18.31
N CYS A 183 -9.80 9.43 -19.25
CA CYS A 183 -11.18 9.03 -18.93
C CYS A 183 -11.23 7.78 -18.05
N ARG A 184 -10.38 6.78 -18.31
CA ARG A 184 -10.25 5.59 -17.45
C ARG A 184 -9.75 5.96 -16.06
N LEU A 185 -8.74 6.83 -15.96
CA LEU A 185 -8.20 7.28 -14.68
C LEU A 185 -9.24 8.06 -13.86
N MET A 186 -9.99 8.96 -14.49
CA MET A 186 -11.06 9.72 -13.84
C MET A 186 -12.22 8.83 -13.40
N ALA A 187 -12.53 7.76 -14.15
CA ALA A 187 -13.55 6.79 -13.75
C ALA A 187 -13.12 6.03 -12.48
N MET A 188 -11.86 5.58 -12.41
CA MET A 188 -11.32 4.92 -11.22
C MET A 188 -11.31 5.87 -10.00
N ALA A 189 -10.86 7.12 -10.19
CA ALA A 189 -10.83 8.10 -9.10
C ALA A 189 -12.25 8.44 -8.57
N ARG A 190 -13.26 8.46 -9.45
CA ARG A 190 -14.66 8.63 -9.06
C ARG A 190 -15.19 7.42 -8.29
N GLU A 191 -14.82 6.22 -8.72
CA GLU A 191 -15.22 4.99 -8.04
C GLU A 191 -14.60 4.89 -6.64
N GLU A 192 -13.32 5.22 -6.50
CA GLU A 192 -12.61 5.30 -5.22
C GLU A 192 -13.29 6.29 -4.26
N ALA A 193 -13.56 7.53 -4.72
CA ALA A 193 -14.25 8.53 -3.91
C ALA A 193 -15.67 8.09 -3.50
N MET A 194 -16.37 7.33 -4.35
CA MET A 194 -17.70 6.80 -4.02
C MET A 194 -17.61 5.68 -2.97
N MET A 195 -16.57 4.86 -3.04
CA MET A 195 -16.33 3.83 -2.03
C MET A 195 -15.97 4.45 -0.68
N ASP A 196 -15.16 5.51 -0.66
CA ASP A 196 -14.83 6.24 0.58
C ASP A 196 -16.07 6.80 1.28
N ILE A 197 -17.00 7.39 0.52
CA ILE A 197 -18.28 7.88 1.06
C ILE A 197 -19.10 6.74 1.65
N LYS A 198 -19.23 5.61 0.94
CA LYS A 198 -19.97 4.44 1.43
C LYS A 198 -19.35 3.85 2.69
N TYR A 199 -18.02 3.76 2.76
CA TYR A 199 -17.34 3.23 3.94
C TYR A 199 -17.44 4.19 5.14
N ALA A 200 -17.45 5.51 4.91
CA ALA A 200 -17.73 6.49 5.96
C ALA A 200 -19.17 6.34 6.51
N GLU A 201 -20.17 6.18 5.64
CA GLU A 201 -21.57 5.97 6.06
C GLU A 201 -21.76 4.66 6.85
N VAL A 202 -21.05 3.59 6.46
CA VAL A 202 -21.06 2.30 7.18
C VAL A 202 -20.43 2.47 8.56
N SER A 203 -19.29 3.13 8.67
CA SER A 203 -18.62 3.42 9.95
C SER A 203 -19.54 4.20 10.91
N ASP A 204 -20.21 5.25 10.41
CA ASP A 204 -21.14 6.06 11.20
C ASP A 204 -22.40 5.28 11.63
N SER A 205 -22.80 4.27 10.86
CA SER A 205 -23.92 3.39 11.22
C SER A 205 -23.55 2.36 12.29
N GLU A 206 -22.36 1.78 12.19
CA GLU A 206 -21.84 0.83 13.17
C GLU A 206 -21.58 1.52 14.52
N GLU A 207 -21.05 2.75 14.51
CA GLU A 207 -20.86 3.54 15.73
C GLU A 207 -22.20 3.85 16.41
N ARG A 208 -23.23 4.23 15.64
CA ARG A 208 -24.58 4.47 16.18
C ARG A 208 -25.18 3.21 16.81
N ASP A 209 -25.08 2.07 16.15
CA ASP A 209 -25.57 0.79 16.68
C ASP A 209 -24.84 0.37 17.97
N LEU A 210 -23.53 0.62 18.05
CA LEU A 210 -22.74 0.37 19.26
C LEU A 210 -23.16 1.27 20.41
N ILE A 211 -23.41 2.55 20.16
CA ILE A 211 -23.90 3.50 21.15
C ILE A 211 -25.28 3.07 21.66
N GLU A 212 -26.20 2.67 20.78
CA GLU A 212 -27.53 2.20 21.17
C GLU A 212 -27.46 0.94 22.06
N ARG A 213 -26.62 -0.03 21.69
CA ARG A 213 -26.39 -1.24 22.51
C ARG A 213 -25.76 -0.90 23.86
N PHE A 214 -24.82 0.04 23.88
CA PHE A 214 -24.20 0.49 25.12
C PHE A 214 -25.21 1.20 26.04
N GLU A 215 -26.09 2.03 25.48
CA GLU A 215 -27.19 2.62 26.22
C GLU A 215 -28.18 1.57 26.75
N ALA A 216 -28.51 0.56 25.94
CA ALA A 216 -29.38 -0.55 26.35
C ALA A 216 -28.77 -1.33 27.53
N LEU A 217 -27.47 -1.63 27.49
CA LEU A 217 -26.73 -2.27 28.58
C LEU A 217 -26.66 -1.39 29.83
N ARG A 218 -26.51 -0.07 29.67
CA ARG A 218 -26.48 0.88 30.79
C ARG A 218 -27.85 1.05 31.46
N ARG A 219 -28.95 0.93 30.70
CA ARG A 219 -30.32 0.96 31.22
C ARG A 219 -30.78 -0.40 31.76
N TRP A 220 -30.07 -1.47 31.45
CA TRP A 220 -30.34 -2.80 31.95
C TRP A 220 -30.03 -2.87 33.45
N LYS A 221 -31.08 -2.97 34.27
CA LYS A 221 -30.95 -3.35 35.69
C LYS A 221 -31.25 -4.85 35.82
N PRO A 222 -30.33 -5.65 36.37
CA PRO A 222 -30.62 -7.04 36.67
C PRO A 222 -31.71 -7.10 37.75
N ARG A 223 -32.70 -7.99 37.56
CA ARG A 223 -33.68 -8.34 38.60
C ARG A 223 -33.08 -9.36 39.55
#